data_AF-A0A7Y9JL14-F1
#
_entry.id   AF-A0A7Y9JL14-F1
#
_cell.length_a   1.000
_cell.length_b   1.000
_cell.length_c   1.000
_cell.angle_alpha   90.00
_cell.angle_beta   90.00
_cell.angle_gamma   90.00
#
_symmetry.space_group_name_H-M   'P 1'
#
loop_
_entity.id
_entity.type
_entity.pdbx_description
1 polymer ?
#
loop_
_entity_poly.entity_id
_entity_poly.type
_entity_poly.pdbx_seq_one_letter_code
_entity_poly.pdbx_strand_id
1 'polypeptide(L)'
;MSAAAETPEVVSPVSADSFDSEPVATPRLLGLLSFWAHTAFILAYVGILSTAMFYYQFAQGEFPCPLCIAQRMAMMIVTLGPLYIVVRALRGQSTLATLATGSGIAILGAVLGMAMSSRQVLLHIAPGDPGYGTAVLGMHLYTWALVTFVVVLVFCGVVLALGRWVVPLAPQGTVLRTVVWIVIGLLLFTIAINAVVVFIESGWNWYLPDNPTEYRLFAG
;
A
#
# COMPACT_ATOMS: atom_id res chain seq x y z
N MET A 1 -44.54 63.77 23.63
CA MET A 1 -44.28 62.38 24.05
C MET A 1 -44.56 61.52 22.83
N SER A 2 -43.57 61.32 21.96
CA SER A 2 -42.56 60.25 22.01
C SER A 2 -43.17 58.87 21.70
N ALA A 3 -42.88 58.39 20.49
CA ALA A 3 -42.59 56.98 20.22
C ALA A 3 -41.81 56.95 18.90
N ALA A 4 -40.48 56.98 19.03
CA ALA A 4 -39.54 56.82 17.91
C ALA A 4 -39.59 55.36 17.43
N ALA A 5 -39.69 55.17 16.11
CA ALA A 5 -39.57 53.88 15.48
C ALA A 5 -38.09 53.45 15.49
N GLU A 6 -37.81 52.32 16.12
CA GLU A 6 -36.51 51.67 16.14
C GLU A 6 -36.27 50.96 14.80
N THR A 7 -35.26 51.40 14.05
CA THR A 7 -34.82 50.75 12.81
C THR A 7 -33.88 49.58 13.14
N PRO A 8 -34.01 48.40 12.50
CA PRO A 8 -33.08 47.30 12.73
C PRO A 8 -31.72 47.58 12.08
N GLU A 9 -30.67 47.43 12.89
CA GLU A 9 -29.27 47.54 12.50
C GLU A 9 -28.89 46.39 11.54
N VAL A 10 -28.49 46.75 10.32
CA VAL A 10 -28.01 45.80 9.31
C VAL A 10 -26.61 45.34 9.69
N VAL A 11 -26.49 44.14 10.27
CA VAL A 11 -25.21 43.47 10.48
C VAL A 11 -24.66 43.05 9.12
N SER A 12 -23.61 43.75 8.67
CA SER A 12 -22.85 43.38 7.46
C SER A 12 -22.17 42.02 7.64
N PRO A 13 -22.14 41.13 6.64
CA PRO A 13 -21.37 39.90 6.75
C PRO A 13 -19.88 40.23 6.82
N VAL A 14 -19.21 39.75 7.86
CA VAL A 14 -17.74 39.71 7.94
C VAL A 14 -17.25 38.95 6.69
N SER A 15 -16.53 39.66 5.83
CA SER A 15 -15.91 39.10 4.63
C SER A 15 -14.87 38.07 5.04
N ALA A 16 -15.22 36.79 4.85
CA ALA A 16 -14.36 35.63 5.10
C ALA A 16 -13.17 35.52 4.11
N ASP A 17 -12.85 36.57 3.36
CA ASP A 17 -11.87 36.55 2.28
C ASP A 17 -10.44 36.94 2.71
N SER A 18 -10.15 37.05 4.01
CA SER A 18 -8.87 37.58 4.48
C SER A 18 -7.85 36.56 5.00
N PHE A 19 -8.10 35.23 4.89
CA PHE A 19 -7.16 34.23 5.45
C PHE A 19 -6.33 33.40 4.48
N ASP A 20 -6.61 33.37 3.17
CA ASP A 20 -5.89 32.46 2.27
C ASP A 20 -5.15 33.19 1.14
N SER A 21 -4.16 34.01 1.51
CA SER A 21 -3.13 34.46 0.57
C SER A 21 -1.78 33.81 0.91
N GLU A 22 -1.73 32.47 0.83
CA GLU A 22 -0.46 31.74 0.75
C GLU A 22 -0.08 31.49 -0.72
N PRO A 23 1.22 31.43 -1.07
CA PRO A 23 1.66 31.25 -2.45
C PRO A 23 1.13 29.95 -3.03
N VAL A 24 0.34 30.07 -4.11
CA VAL A 24 -0.38 29.03 -4.87
C VAL A 24 0.53 27.90 -5.44
N ALA A 25 1.85 27.95 -5.22
CA ALA A 25 2.81 26.93 -5.67
C ALA A 25 2.86 25.67 -4.77
N THR A 26 2.65 25.80 -3.46
CA THR A 26 2.73 24.71 -2.47
C THR A 26 1.74 23.55 -2.69
N PRO A 27 0.45 23.77 -3.01
CA PRO A 27 -0.52 22.67 -3.16
C PRO A 27 -0.26 21.82 -4.42
N ARG A 28 0.31 22.39 -5.49
CA ARG A 28 0.64 21.63 -6.71
C ARG A 28 1.81 20.69 -6.50
N LEU A 29 2.87 21.15 -5.83
CA LEU A 29 4.03 20.32 -5.53
C LEU A 29 3.64 19.13 -4.65
N LEU A 30 2.88 19.38 -3.58
CA LEU A 30 2.41 18.32 -2.68
C LEU A 30 1.52 17.28 -3.39
N GLY A 31 0.64 17.72 -4.30
CA GLY A 31 -0.16 16.80 -5.12
C GLY A 31 0.68 15.93 -6.06
N LEU A 32 1.74 16.48 -6.66
CA LEU A 32 2.68 15.72 -7.50
C LEU A 32 3.52 14.74 -6.66
N LEU A 33 4.03 15.19 -5.52
CA LEU A 33 4.79 14.34 -4.59
C LEU A 33 3.93 13.19 -4.08
N SER A 34 2.66 13.46 -3.74
CA SER A 34 1.69 12.44 -3.34
C SER A 34 1.48 11.41 -4.45
N PHE A 35 1.28 11.84 -5.70
CA PHE A 35 1.13 10.91 -6.83
C PHE A 35 2.35 9.99 -6.99
N TRP A 36 3.55 10.56 -6.94
CA TRP A 36 4.79 9.78 -7.06
C TRP A 36 5.03 8.89 -5.84
N ALA A 37 4.65 9.32 -4.64
CA ALA A 37 4.74 8.49 -3.44
C ALA A 37 3.84 7.25 -3.54
N HIS A 38 2.59 7.39 -4.02
CA HIS A 38 1.71 6.24 -4.25
C HIS A 38 2.21 5.33 -5.38
N THR A 39 2.83 5.91 -6.42
CA THR A 39 3.45 5.11 -7.49
C THR A 39 4.69 4.36 -6.98
N ALA A 40 5.53 5.00 -6.17
CA ALA A 40 6.70 4.40 -5.54
C ALA A 40 6.30 3.31 -4.54
N PHE A 41 5.20 3.50 -3.80
CA PHE A 41 4.60 2.46 -2.96
C PHE A 41 4.33 1.20 -3.77
N ILE A 42 3.63 1.33 -4.91
CA ILE A 42 3.32 0.18 -5.77
C ILE A 42 4.62 -0.50 -6.22
N LEU A 43 5.58 0.29 -6.70
CA LEU A 43 6.86 -0.23 -7.17
C LEU A 43 7.65 -0.95 -6.06
N ALA A 44 7.61 -0.45 -4.83
CA ALA A 44 8.28 -1.05 -3.69
C ALA A 44 7.74 -2.45 -3.41
N TYR A 45 6.41 -2.64 -3.38
CA TYR A 45 5.82 -3.96 -3.18
C TYR A 45 6.00 -4.88 -4.39
N VAL A 46 6.00 -4.36 -5.61
CA VAL A 46 6.40 -5.13 -6.79
C VAL A 46 7.82 -5.65 -6.64
N GLY A 47 8.75 -4.81 -6.17
CA GLY A 47 10.12 -5.19 -5.86
C GLY A 47 10.19 -6.28 -4.80
N ILE A 48 9.56 -6.06 -3.63
CA ILE A 48 9.55 -7.02 -2.52
C ILE A 48 8.99 -8.38 -2.94
N LEU A 49 7.83 -8.41 -3.61
CA LEU A 49 7.19 -9.65 -4.08
C LEU A 49 8.04 -10.36 -5.14
N SER A 50 8.63 -9.60 -6.05
CA SER A 50 9.48 -10.17 -7.11
C SER A 50 10.78 -10.72 -6.52
N THR A 51 11.41 -10.05 -5.56
CA THR A 51 12.59 -10.56 -4.86
C THR A 51 12.25 -11.80 -4.03
N ALA A 52 11.14 -11.78 -3.27
CA ALA A 52 10.68 -12.93 -2.49
C ALA A 52 10.50 -14.19 -3.36
N MET A 53 10.00 -14.01 -4.58
CA MET A 53 9.73 -15.10 -5.50
C MET A 53 10.95 -15.50 -6.36
N PHE A 54 11.55 -14.58 -7.10
CA PHE A 54 12.63 -14.92 -8.02
C PHE A 54 13.94 -15.25 -7.31
N TYR A 55 14.22 -14.59 -6.19
CA TYR A 55 15.47 -14.80 -5.46
C TYR A 55 15.33 -15.92 -4.42
N TYR A 56 14.44 -15.77 -3.43
CA TYR A 56 14.38 -16.75 -2.34
C TYR A 56 13.75 -18.09 -2.77
N GLN A 57 12.64 -18.03 -3.51
CA GLN A 57 11.94 -19.26 -3.87
C GLN A 57 12.60 -20.00 -5.05
N PHE A 58 13.00 -19.32 -6.12
CA PHE A 58 13.61 -19.99 -7.28
C PHE A 58 15.14 -20.08 -7.24
N ALA A 59 15.86 -19.07 -6.74
CA ALA A 59 17.32 -19.10 -6.74
C ALA A 59 17.91 -19.80 -5.49
N GLN A 60 17.30 -19.60 -4.32
CA GLN A 60 17.73 -20.27 -3.07
C GLN A 60 16.98 -21.59 -2.80
N GLY A 61 15.89 -21.86 -3.52
CA GLY A 61 15.08 -23.06 -3.31
C GLY A 61 14.33 -23.07 -1.97
N GLU A 62 14.12 -21.90 -1.35
CA GLU A 62 13.37 -21.78 -0.11
C GLU A 62 11.87 -21.72 -0.40
N PHE A 63 11.17 -22.82 -0.15
CA PHE A 63 9.72 -22.86 -0.32
C PHE A 63 9.03 -21.96 0.71
N PRO A 64 8.00 -21.19 0.32
CA PRO A 64 7.24 -20.35 1.24
C PRO A 64 6.28 -21.22 2.08
N CYS A 65 6.29 -21.04 3.40
CA CYS A 65 5.29 -21.64 4.27
C CYS A 65 3.91 -21.00 4.07
N PRO A 66 2.81 -21.61 4.57
CA PRO A 66 1.45 -21.09 4.41
C PRO A 66 1.28 -19.63 4.89
N LEU A 67 1.99 -19.28 5.96
CA LEU A 67 1.94 -17.96 6.56
C LEU A 67 2.67 -16.90 5.70
N CYS A 68 3.78 -17.29 5.05
CA CYS A 68 4.49 -16.44 4.09
C CYS A 68 3.61 -16.15 2.86
N ILE A 69 2.87 -17.15 2.37
CA ILE A 69 1.89 -16.95 1.29
C ILE A 69 0.80 -15.98 1.74
N ALA A 70 0.25 -16.15 2.95
CA ALA A 70 -0.74 -15.23 3.50
C ALA A 70 -0.22 -13.78 3.57
N GLN A 71 1.05 -13.59 3.95
CA GLN A 71 1.68 -12.27 3.95
C GLN A 71 1.82 -11.68 2.54
N ARG A 72 2.22 -12.49 1.55
CA ARG A 72 2.27 -12.04 0.14
C ARG A 72 0.89 -11.60 -0.35
N MET A 73 -0.15 -12.37 -0.04
CA MET A 73 -1.54 -12.01 -0.38
C MET A 73 -1.97 -10.72 0.31
N ALA A 74 -1.59 -10.51 1.57
CA ALA A 74 -1.86 -9.26 2.27
C ALA A 74 -1.15 -8.07 1.59
N MET A 75 0.12 -8.20 1.19
CA MET A 75 0.82 -7.17 0.42
C MET A 75 0.11 -6.83 -0.90
N MET A 76 -0.42 -7.84 -1.61
CA MET A 76 -1.21 -7.61 -2.82
C MET A 76 -2.49 -6.81 -2.52
N ILE A 77 -3.24 -7.18 -1.48
CA ILE A 77 -4.44 -6.44 -1.03
C ILE A 77 -4.06 -4.99 -0.67
N VAL A 78 -2.97 -4.79 0.05
CA VAL A 78 -2.46 -3.47 0.41
C VAL A 78 -2.22 -2.60 -0.84
N THR A 79 -1.59 -3.16 -1.88
CA THR A 79 -1.28 -2.42 -3.11
C THR A 79 -2.51 -2.04 -3.94
N LEU A 80 -3.66 -2.68 -3.74
CA LEU A 80 -4.92 -2.27 -4.40
C LEU A 80 -5.35 -0.85 -4.02
N GLY A 81 -5.02 -0.41 -2.80
CA GLY A 81 -5.27 0.95 -2.32
C GLY A 81 -4.57 2.04 -3.14
N PRO A 82 -3.22 2.09 -3.18
CA PRO A 82 -2.49 3.05 -4.00
C PRO A 82 -2.74 2.84 -5.50
N LEU A 83 -2.98 1.61 -5.98
CA LEU A 83 -3.38 1.35 -7.37
C LEU A 83 -4.68 2.09 -7.72
N TYR A 84 -5.70 1.98 -6.87
CA TYR A 84 -6.97 2.68 -7.05
C TYR A 84 -6.79 4.20 -7.11
N ILE A 85 -5.96 4.74 -6.21
CA ILE A 85 -5.63 6.16 -6.16
C ILE A 85 -4.92 6.63 -7.45
N VAL A 86 -3.87 5.92 -7.87
CA VAL A 86 -3.07 6.26 -9.05
C VAL A 86 -3.91 6.17 -10.33
N VAL A 87 -4.69 5.10 -10.51
CA VAL A 87 -5.55 4.94 -11.70
C VAL A 87 -6.59 6.05 -11.78
N ARG A 88 -7.22 6.43 -10.66
CA ARG A 88 -8.19 7.54 -10.66
C ARG A 88 -7.53 8.89 -10.91
N ALA A 89 -6.34 9.12 -10.34
CA ALA A 89 -5.57 10.32 -10.63
C ALA A 89 -5.20 10.41 -12.12
N LEU A 90 -4.78 9.32 -12.74
CA LEU A 90 -4.50 9.26 -14.18
C LEU A 90 -5.73 9.56 -15.04
N ARG A 91 -6.95 9.26 -14.56
CA ARG A 91 -8.22 9.58 -15.23
C ARG A 91 -8.73 11.00 -14.93
N GLY A 92 -7.99 11.79 -14.16
CA GLY A 92 -8.43 13.14 -13.75
C GLY A 92 -9.54 13.15 -12.70
N GLN A 93 -9.75 12.02 -12.00
CA GLN A 93 -10.80 11.84 -11.00
C GLN A 93 -10.21 11.78 -9.57
N SER A 94 -9.15 12.54 -9.29
CA SER A 94 -8.55 12.59 -7.95
C SER A 94 -9.38 13.50 -7.04
N THR A 95 -10.06 12.88 -6.08
CA THR A 95 -10.84 13.54 -5.04
C THR A 95 -10.35 13.12 -3.66
N LEU A 96 -10.70 13.89 -2.62
CA LEU A 96 -10.43 13.50 -1.24
C LEU A 96 -11.05 12.14 -0.89
N ALA A 97 -12.26 11.86 -1.40
CA ALA A 97 -12.91 10.56 -1.24
C ALA A 97 -12.10 9.42 -1.87
N THR A 98 -11.52 9.64 -3.05
CA THR A 98 -10.66 8.65 -3.70
C THR A 98 -9.41 8.34 -2.85
N LEU A 99 -8.78 9.40 -2.31
CA LEU A 99 -7.62 9.27 -1.43
C LEU A 99 -7.96 8.51 -0.14
N ALA A 100 -9.07 8.85 0.49
CA ALA A 100 -9.56 8.21 1.71
C ALA A 100 -9.88 6.73 1.48
N THR A 101 -10.65 6.41 0.42
CA THR A 101 -11.00 5.03 0.08
C THR A 101 -9.77 4.18 -0.22
N GLY A 102 -8.84 4.69 -1.03
CA GLY A 102 -7.63 3.93 -1.35
C GLY A 102 -6.71 3.73 -0.14
N SER A 103 -6.58 4.74 0.72
CA SER A 103 -5.82 4.61 1.98
C SER A 103 -6.50 3.63 2.94
N GLY A 104 -7.84 3.62 3.00
CA GLY A 104 -8.59 2.65 3.80
C GLY A 104 -8.37 1.21 3.36
N ILE A 105 -8.37 0.94 2.05
CA ILE A 105 -8.05 -0.38 1.49
C ILE A 105 -6.63 -0.80 1.90
N ALA A 106 -5.66 0.10 1.76
CA ALA A 106 -4.27 -0.16 2.13
C ALA A 106 -4.12 -0.44 3.64
N ILE A 107 -4.79 0.33 4.49
CA ILE A 107 -4.78 0.15 5.94
C ILE A 107 -5.36 -1.22 6.33
N LEU A 108 -6.52 -1.59 5.79
CA LEU A 108 -7.15 -2.88 6.10
C LEU A 108 -6.27 -4.07 5.68
N GLY A 109 -5.67 -4.00 4.49
CA GLY A 109 -4.69 -4.99 4.05
C GLY A 109 -3.46 -5.04 4.97
N ALA A 110 -2.98 -3.89 5.44
CA ALA A 110 -1.79 -3.80 6.27
C ALA A 110 -2.04 -4.35 7.68
N VAL A 111 -3.22 -4.12 8.25
CA VAL A 111 -3.63 -4.72 9.53
C VAL A 111 -3.68 -6.24 9.41
N LEU A 112 -4.26 -6.77 8.33
CA LEU A 112 -4.29 -8.23 8.08
C LEU A 112 -2.86 -8.79 7.95
N GLY A 113 -2.01 -8.14 7.16
CA GLY A 113 -0.61 -8.55 6.98
C GLY A 113 0.22 -8.46 8.26
N MET A 114 -0.01 -7.42 9.06
CA MET A 114 0.60 -7.24 10.37
C MET A 114 0.23 -8.36 11.33
N ALA A 115 -1.05 -8.77 11.37
CA ALA A 115 -1.48 -9.88 12.20
C ALA A 115 -0.78 -11.21 11.80
N MET A 116 -0.69 -11.48 10.50
CA MET A 116 -0.02 -12.70 9.99
C MET A 116 1.48 -12.68 10.25
N SER A 117 2.16 -11.56 10.00
CA SER A 117 3.60 -11.45 10.24
C SER A 117 3.95 -11.45 11.74
N SER A 118 3.17 -10.77 12.57
CA SER A 118 3.34 -10.81 14.04
C SER A 118 3.19 -12.22 14.58
N ARG A 119 2.22 -12.99 14.07
CA ARG A 119 2.09 -14.41 14.44
C ARG A 119 3.35 -15.19 14.11
N GLN A 120 3.98 -14.97 12.95
CA GLN A 120 5.22 -15.66 12.60
C GLN A 120 6.37 -15.31 13.54
N VAL A 121 6.51 -14.01 13.85
CA VAL A 121 7.54 -13.54 14.79
C VAL A 121 7.34 -14.21 16.15
N LEU A 122 6.10 -14.27 16.64
CA LEU A 122 5.79 -14.90 17.93
C LEU A 122 6.04 -16.42 17.93
N LEU A 123 5.90 -17.10 16.80
CA LEU A 123 6.22 -18.53 16.70
C LEU A 123 7.72 -18.81 16.80
N HIS A 124 8.57 -17.85 16.40
CA HIS A 124 10.03 -18.00 16.36
C HIS A 124 10.77 -17.10 17.35
N ILE A 125 10.09 -16.62 18.40
CA ILE A 125 10.73 -15.74 19.40
C ILE A 125 11.48 -16.51 20.50
N ALA A 126 11.32 -17.84 20.55
CA ALA A 126 11.93 -18.67 21.58
C ALA A 126 13.48 -18.69 21.43
N PRO A 127 14.23 -18.62 22.55
CA PRO A 127 15.69 -18.63 22.49
C PRO A 127 16.20 -19.96 21.95
N GLY A 128 17.05 -19.89 20.92
CA GLY A 128 17.62 -21.07 20.25
C GLY A 128 16.85 -21.55 19.02
N ASP A 129 15.75 -20.90 18.64
CA ASP A 129 15.06 -21.17 17.38
C ASP A 129 15.86 -20.57 16.20
N PRO A 130 16.25 -21.38 15.18
CA PRO A 130 16.94 -20.86 13.99
C PRO A 130 16.05 -19.97 13.11
N GLY A 131 14.73 -19.97 13.31
CA GLY A 131 13.75 -19.23 12.52
C GLY A 131 13.49 -19.84 11.15
N TYR A 132 12.46 -19.32 10.46
CA TYR A 132 12.11 -19.77 9.11
C TYR A 132 12.80 -18.94 8.01
N GLY A 133 13.53 -19.62 7.13
CA GLY A 133 14.18 -19.05 5.95
C GLY A 133 15.42 -18.20 6.25
N THR A 134 16.12 -17.81 5.19
CA THR A 134 17.34 -16.99 5.30
C THR A 134 17.09 -15.62 5.93
N ALA A 135 18.01 -15.22 6.82
CA ALA A 135 18.01 -13.89 7.44
C ALA A 135 18.69 -12.87 6.53
N VAL A 136 18.06 -11.70 6.38
CA VAL A 136 18.53 -10.57 5.59
C VAL A 136 18.85 -9.42 6.53
N LEU A 137 20.09 -8.96 6.53
CA LEU A 137 20.56 -7.91 7.47
C LEU A 137 20.29 -8.28 8.95
N GLY A 138 20.38 -9.57 9.28
CA GLY A 138 20.18 -10.07 10.64
C GLY A 138 18.71 -10.24 11.07
N MET A 139 17.74 -10.02 10.17
CA MET A 139 16.31 -10.27 10.43
C MET A 139 15.69 -11.17 9.36
N HIS A 140 14.82 -12.08 9.76
CA HIS A 140 14.10 -12.94 8.82
C HIS A 140 13.08 -12.14 7.99
N LEU A 141 12.70 -12.71 6.83
CA LEU A 141 11.78 -12.07 5.89
C LEU A 141 10.41 -11.74 6.49
N TYR A 142 9.92 -12.54 7.44
CA TYR A 142 8.64 -12.28 8.11
C TYR A 142 8.69 -11.07 9.06
N THR A 143 9.85 -10.80 9.67
CA THR A 143 10.06 -9.58 10.48
C THR A 143 10.14 -8.36 9.58
N TRP A 144 10.81 -8.46 8.44
CA TRP A 144 10.80 -7.41 7.41
C TRP A 144 9.39 -7.16 6.88
N ALA A 145 8.58 -8.20 6.66
CA ALA A 145 7.18 -8.06 6.26
C ALA A 145 6.40 -7.23 7.30
N LEU A 146 6.56 -7.52 8.59
CA LEU A 146 5.95 -6.74 9.68
C LEU A 146 6.34 -5.25 9.59
N VAL A 147 7.63 -4.94 9.42
CA VAL A 147 8.12 -3.57 9.28
C VAL A 147 7.46 -2.86 8.09
N THR A 148 7.34 -3.52 6.94
CA THR A 148 6.70 -2.91 5.76
C THR A 148 5.24 -2.55 6.03
N PHE A 149 4.47 -3.40 6.73
CA PHE A 149 3.08 -3.09 7.08
C PHE A 149 2.97 -1.91 8.06
N VAL A 150 3.89 -1.80 9.03
CA VAL A 150 3.96 -0.62 9.92
C VAL A 150 4.22 0.65 9.11
N VAL A 151 5.18 0.61 8.18
CA VAL A 151 5.49 1.76 7.30
C VAL A 151 4.27 2.16 6.47
N VAL A 152 3.50 1.20 5.96
CA VAL A 152 2.25 1.48 5.24
C VAL A 152 1.23 2.19 6.11
N LEU A 153 1.01 1.72 7.35
CA LEU A 153 0.07 2.36 8.27
C LEU A 153 0.47 3.81 8.57
N VAL A 154 1.75 4.05 8.83
CA VAL A 154 2.28 5.41 9.06
C VAL A 154 2.10 6.27 7.81
N PHE A 155 2.46 5.75 6.63
CA PHE A 155 2.30 6.45 5.36
C PHE A 155 0.85 6.86 5.11
N CYS A 156 -0.09 5.92 5.21
CA CYS A 156 -1.51 6.20 5.05
C CYS A 156 -2.03 7.16 6.12
N GLY A 157 -1.56 7.04 7.36
CA GLY A 157 -1.90 7.97 8.45
C GLY A 157 -1.47 9.40 8.15
N VAL A 158 -0.24 9.60 7.66
CA VAL A 158 0.28 10.91 7.24
C VAL A 158 -0.51 11.46 6.06
N VAL A 159 -0.78 10.65 5.03
CA VAL A 159 -1.56 11.06 3.86
C VAL A 159 -2.97 11.50 4.25
N LEU A 160 -3.63 10.75 5.15
CA LEU A 160 -4.96 11.09 5.64
C LEU A 160 -4.94 12.35 6.52
N ALA A 161 -3.92 12.53 7.35
CA ALA A 161 -3.75 13.72 8.19
C ALA A 161 -3.53 15.00 7.35
N LEU A 162 -2.79 14.89 6.24
CA LEU A 162 -2.59 15.98 5.29
C LEU A 162 -3.83 16.23 4.41
N GLY A 163 -4.69 15.22 4.21
CA GLY A 163 -6.00 15.37 3.61
C GLY A 163 -5.98 16.08 2.24
N ARG A 164 -6.65 17.24 2.16
CA ARG A 164 -6.82 17.99 0.89
C ARG A 164 -5.52 18.49 0.27
N TRP A 165 -4.46 18.67 1.06
CA TRP A 165 -3.18 19.22 0.60
C TRP A 165 -2.40 18.24 -0.28
N VAL A 166 -2.67 16.94 -0.15
CA VAL A 166 -1.97 15.85 -0.84
C VAL A 166 -2.86 15.08 -1.80
N VAL A 167 -3.94 15.71 -2.29
CA VAL A 167 -4.76 15.11 -3.35
C VAL A 167 -3.87 14.87 -4.57
N PRO A 168 -3.70 13.61 -5.03
CA PRO A 168 -2.71 13.29 -6.05
C PRO A 168 -3.00 13.97 -7.38
N LEU A 169 -1.97 14.56 -7.97
CA LEU A 169 -2.04 15.23 -9.26
C LEU A 169 -1.24 14.42 -10.28
N ALA A 170 -1.91 13.93 -11.33
CA ALA A 170 -1.25 13.13 -12.36
C ALA A 170 -0.28 13.98 -13.20
N PRO A 171 0.85 13.40 -13.64
CA PRO A 171 1.78 14.08 -14.53
C PRO A 171 1.15 14.32 -15.90
N GLN A 172 1.45 15.48 -16.50
CA GLN A 172 0.91 15.87 -17.81
C GLN A 172 1.67 15.24 -18.99
N GLY A 173 2.92 14.84 -18.80
CA GLY A 173 3.76 14.28 -19.86
C GLY A 173 3.39 12.85 -20.24
N THR A 174 3.22 12.58 -21.55
CA THR A 174 2.88 11.26 -22.08
C THR A 174 3.87 10.18 -21.65
N VAL A 175 5.18 10.48 -21.69
CA VAL A 175 6.24 9.53 -21.28
C VAL A 175 6.08 9.12 -19.81
N LEU A 176 5.87 10.09 -18.91
CA LEU A 176 5.67 9.82 -17.48
C LEU A 176 4.42 8.98 -17.23
N ARG A 177 3.32 9.24 -17.96
CA ARG A 177 2.10 8.43 -17.86
C ARG A 177 2.33 7.01 -18.36
N THR A 178 3.10 6.82 -19.44
CA THR A 178 3.49 5.49 -19.93
C THR A 178 4.30 4.73 -18.88
N VAL A 179 5.26 5.37 -18.22
CA VAL A 179 6.03 4.77 -17.13
C VAL A 179 5.12 4.27 -16.01
N VAL A 180 4.14 5.07 -15.59
CA VAL A 180 3.18 4.65 -14.55
C VAL A 180 2.35 3.45 -15.01
N TRP A 181 1.91 3.42 -16.27
CA TRP A 181 1.19 2.26 -16.82
C TRP A 181 2.08 1.01 -16.89
N ILE A 182 3.37 1.14 -17.15
CA ILE A 182 4.33 0.03 -17.07
C ILE A 182 4.42 -0.48 -15.64
N VAL A 183 4.51 0.40 -14.63
CA VAL A 183 4.52 0.01 -13.20
C VAL A 183 3.23 -0.73 -12.82
N ILE A 184 2.07 -0.27 -13.29
CA ILE A 184 0.79 -0.97 -13.09
C ILE A 184 0.79 -2.33 -13.79
N GLY A 185 1.30 -2.41 -15.02
CA GLY A 185 1.44 -3.68 -15.74
C GLY A 185 2.35 -4.67 -15.02
N LEU A 186 3.47 -4.18 -14.47
CA LEU A 186 4.39 -4.97 -13.63
C LEU A 186 3.69 -5.47 -12.37
N LEU A 187 2.91 -4.64 -11.68
CA LEU A 187 2.12 -5.06 -10.53
C LEU A 187 1.17 -6.21 -10.90
N LEU A 188 0.39 -6.05 -11.97
CA LEU A 188 -0.56 -7.08 -12.40
C LEU A 188 0.15 -8.38 -12.79
N PHE A 189 1.30 -8.26 -13.46
CA PHE A 189 2.15 -9.40 -13.79
C PHE A 189 2.66 -10.11 -12.53
N THR A 190 3.20 -9.37 -11.56
CA THR A 190 3.69 -9.90 -10.29
C THR A 190 2.59 -10.59 -9.48
N ILE A 191 1.38 -10.03 -9.47
CA ILE A 191 0.21 -10.66 -8.82
C ILE A 191 -0.14 -11.97 -9.54
N ALA A 192 -0.26 -11.95 -10.87
CA ALA A 192 -0.64 -13.12 -11.65
C ALA A 192 0.37 -14.25 -11.49
N ILE A 193 1.67 -13.95 -11.56
CA ILE A 193 2.71 -14.97 -11.45
C ILE A 193 2.80 -15.55 -10.02
N ASN A 194 2.62 -14.72 -8.98
CA ASN A 194 2.54 -15.22 -7.60
C ASN A 194 1.32 -16.13 -7.41
N ALA A 195 0.17 -15.77 -7.97
CA ALA A 195 -1.04 -16.59 -7.90
C ALA A 195 -0.84 -17.95 -8.58
N VAL A 196 -0.20 -17.99 -9.75
CA VAL A 196 0.16 -19.23 -10.46
C VAL A 196 1.12 -20.07 -9.63
N VAL A 197 2.15 -19.48 -9.05
CA VAL A 197 3.11 -20.21 -8.22
C VAL A 197 2.48 -20.79 -6.96
N VAL A 198 1.66 -20.01 -6.24
CA VAL A 198 0.92 -20.50 -5.07
C VAL A 198 -0.01 -21.65 -5.45
N PHE A 199 -0.66 -21.57 -6.63
CA PHE A 199 -1.47 -22.67 -7.15
C PHE A 199 -0.64 -23.92 -7.44
N ILE A 200 0.55 -23.78 -8.03
CA ILE A 200 1.46 -24.91 -8.28
C ILE A 200 1.96 -25.53 -6.96
N GLU A 201 2.23 -24.72 -5.94
CA GLU A 201 2.65 -25.19 -4.62
C GLU A 201 1.55 -25.93 -3.86
N SER A 202 0.31 -25.42 -3.96
CA SER A 202 -0.86 -26.05 -3.33
C SER A 202 -1.33 -27.28 -4.09
N GLY A 203 -1.18 -27.26 -5.41
CA GLY A 203 -1.76 -28.24 -6.31
C GLY A 203 -3.27 -28.37 -6.07
N TRP A 204 -3.75 -29.61 -5.96
CA TRP A 204 -5.15 -29.90 -5.64
C TRP A 204 -5.41 -30.02 -4.13
N ASN A 205 -4.40 -29.79 -3.28
CA ASN A 205 -4.53 -29.94 -1.84
C ASN A 205 -5.07 -28.66 -1.20
N TRP A 206 -6.09 -28.81 -0.35
CA TRP A 206 -6.70 -27.70 0.37
C TRP A 206 -5.81 -27.12 1.49
N TYR A 207 -4.81 -27.88 1.95
CA TYR A 207 -3.90 -27.50 3.04
C TYR A 207 -2.44 -27.71 2.65
N LEU A 208 -1.63 -26.66 2.77
CA LEU A 208 -0.17 -26.77 2.70
C LEU A 208 0.40 -27.21 4.06
N PRO A 209 1.44 -28.06 4.08
CA PRO A 209 2.14 -28.40 5.30
C PRO A 209 2.88 -27.14 5.80
N ASP A 210 3.13 -27.08 7.10
CA ASP A 210 3.74 -25.90 7.71
C ASP A 210 5.15 -25.61 7.17
N ASN A 211 5.88 -26.65 6.73
CA ASN A 211 7.18 -26.56 6.06
C ASN A 211 7.17 -27.37 4.74
N PRO A 212 6.82 -26.75 3.60
CA PRO A 212 6.85 -27.44 2.31
C PRO A 212 8.29 -27.67 1.82
N THR A 213 8.54 -28.82 1.20
CA THR A 213 9.86 -29.18 0.61
C THR A 213 9.78 -29.44 -0.89
N GLU A 214 8.58 -29.39 -1.48
CA GLU A 214 8.32 -29.72 -2.88
C GLU A 214 7.05 -29.06 -3.40
N TYR A 215 6.94 -28.93 -4.74
CA TYR A 215 5.73 -28.45 -5.41
C TYR A 215 4.70 -29.58 -5.52
N ARG A 216 3.60 -29.51 -4.77
CA ARG A 216 2.61 -30.59 -4.67
C ARG A 216 1.81 -30.86 -5.94
N LEU A 217 1.84 -29.98 -6.93
CA LEU A 217 1.25 -30.27 -8.24
C LEU A 217 2.08 -31.27 -9.05
N PHE A 218 3.40 -31.32 -8.82
CA PHE A 218 4.33 -32.20 -9.52
C PHE A 218 4.78 -33.39 -8.67
N ALA A 219 4.62 -33.30 -7.35
CA ALA A 219 4.72 -34.44 -6.44
C ALA A 219 3.40 -35.24 -6.51
N GLY A 220 3.32 -36.13 -7.51
CA GLY A 220 2.29 -37.17 -7.60
C GLY A 220 2.58 -38.35 -6.68
#